data_AF-A0A9D4NCV2-F1
#
_entry.id   AF-A0A9D4NCV2-F1
#
_cell.length_a   1.000
_cell.length_b   1.000
_cell.length_c   1.000
_cell.angle_alpha   90.00
_cell.angle_beta   90.00
_cell.angle_gamma   90.00
#
_symmetry.space_group_name_H-M   'P 1'
#
loop_
_entity.id
_entity.type
_entity.pdbx_description
1 polymer ?
#
loop_
_entity_poly.entity_id
_entity_poly.type
_entity_poly.pdbx_seq_one_letter_code
_entity_poly.pdbx_strand_id
1 'polypeptide(L)' 'MTTFNIGNEGVHKLLRNLNPHKATGPDAIPTRFLQEFASERSLMLTLIFHASL' A
#
# COMPACT_ATOMS: atom_id res chain seq x y z
N MET A 1 -3.69 20.91 -12.81
CA MET A 1 -4.08 19.69 -12.08
C MET A 1 -3.07 18.61 -12.42
N THR A 2 -2.32 18.12 -11.46
CA THR A 2 -1.31 17.06 -11.69
C THR A 2 -2.01 15.71 -11.75
N THR A 3 -1.90 15.01 -12.88
CA THR A 3 -2.44 13.66 -13.04
C THR A 3 -1.63 12.69 -12.15
N PHE A 4 -2.22 12.23 -11.06
CA PHE A 4 -1.65 11.18 -10.21
C PHE A 4 -2.01 9.82 -10.80
N ASN A 5 -1.03 9.08 -11.32
CA ASN A 5 -1.24 7.71 -11.81
C ASN A 5 -0.85 6.71 -10.72
N ILE A 6 -1.82 5.95 -10.23
CA ILE A 6 -1.64 4.95 -9.17
C ILE A 6 -1.95 3.59 -9.75
N GLY A 7 -0.88 2.82 -9.98
CA GLY A 7 -0.94 1.47 -10.51
C GLY A 7 -0.63 0.42 -9.44
N ASN A 8 -1.18 -0.78 -9.65
CA ASN A 8 -0.98 -1.94 -8.78
C ASN A 8 0.52 -2.20 -8.49
N GLU A 9 1.36 -2.22 -9.53
CA GLU A 9 2.81 -2.44 -9.38
C GLU A 9 3.49 -1.38 -8.52
N GLY A 10 3.05 -0.13 -8.62
CA GLY A 10 3.55 0.96 -7.79
C GLY A 10 3.19 0.75 -6.32
N VAL A 11 1.94 0.38 -6.04
CA VAL A 11 1.47 0.06 -4.70
C VAL A 11 2.19 -1.18 -4.14
N HIS A 12 2.37 -2.22 -4.95
CA HIS A 12 3.11 -3.43 -4.58
C HIS A 12 4.55 -3.11 -4.19
N LYS A 13 5.25 -2.33 -5.01
CA LYS A 13 6.59 -1.86 -4.72
C LYS A 13 6.64 -1.05 -3.42
N LEU A 14 5.66 -0.20 -3.14
CA LEU A 14 5.61 0.57 -1.90
C LEU A 14 5.41 -0.33 -0.68
N LEU A 15 4.47 -1.29 -0.73
CA LEU A 15 4.21 -2.23 0.36
C LEU A 15 5.43 -3.09 0.70
N ARG A 16 6.11 -3.64 -0.31
CA ARG A 16 7.31 -4.48 -0.12
C ARG A 16 8.47 -3.70 0.50
N ASN A 17 8.58 -2.41 0.22
CA ASN A 17 9.68 -1.55 0.68
C ASN A 17 9.34 -0.73 1.93
N LEU A 18 8.22 -1.01 2.62
CA LEU A 18 7.93 -0.38 3.91
C LEU A 18 9.05 -0.64 4.91
N ASN A 19 9.32 0.31 5.81
CA ASN A 19 10.32 0.11 6.86
C ASN A 19 9.67 -0.65 8.04
N PRO A 20 10.10 -1.89 8.36
CA PRO A 20 9.49 -2.70 9.42
C PRO A 20 9.74 -2.16 10.84
N HIS A 21 10.65 -1.20 11.02
CA HIS A 21 10.96 -0.57 12.30
C HIS A 21 10.15 0.70 12.58
N LYS A 22 9.32 1.15 11.63
CA LYS A 22 8.41 2.28 11.87
C LYS A 22 7.18 1.83 12.67
N ALA A 23 6.63 2.78 13.44
CA ALA A 23 5.40 2.57 14.16
C ALA A 23 4.26 2.19 13.22
N THR A 24 3.37 1.33 13.73
CA THR A 24 2.17 0.92 13.02
C THR A 24 1.20 2.09 12.86
N GLY A 25 0.42 2.08 11.78
CA GLY A 25 -0.62 3.07 11.54
C GLY A 25 -1.79 2.97 12.54
N PRO A 26 -2.77 3.88 12.45
CA PRO A 26 -3.96 3.88 13.31
C PRO A 26 -4.85 2.64 13.10
N ASP A 27 -4.64 1.90 12.01
CA ASP A 27 -5.30 0.62 11.70
C ASP A 27 -4.72 -0.58 12.48
N ALA A 28 -3.63 -0.37 13.23
CA ALA A 28 -2.90 -1.40 13.97
C ALA A 28 -2.40 -2.57 13.09
N ILE A 29 -2.25 -2.40 11.77
CA ILE A 29 -1.80 -3.45 10.87
C ILE A 29 -0.27 -3.52 10.83
N PRO A 30 0.37 -4.63 11.26
CA PRO A 30 1.83 -4.70 11.30
C PRO A 30 2.49 -4.54 9.92
N THR A 31 3.60 -3.81 9.85
CA THR A 31 4.33 -3.58 8.60
C THR A 31 4.77 -4.88 7.92
N ARG A 32 5.21 -5.88 8.69
CA ARG A 32 5.59 -7.19 8.14
C ARG A 32 4.42 -7.88 7.45
N PHE A 33 3.23 -7.79 8.02
CA PHE A 33 2.01 -8.32 7.44
C PHE A 33 1.62 -7.57 6.14
N LEU A 34 1.96 -6.29 6.00
CA LEU A 34 1.79 -5.57 4.73
C LEU A 34 2.80 -6.01 3.67
N GLN A 35 4.04 -6.30 4.07
CA GLN A 35 5.10 -6.77 3.17
C GLN A 35 4.89 -8.20 2.69
N GLU A 36 4.46 -9.10 3.59
CA GLU A 36 4.26 -10.53 3.30
C GLU A 36 3.10 -10.74 2.33
N PHE A 37 2.02 -9.99 2.48
CA PHE A 37 0.80 -10.09 1.66
C PHE A 37 0.68 -8.94 0.66
N ALA A 38 1.82 -8.40 0.21
CA ALA A 38 1.83 -7.26 -0.68
C ALA A 38 1.14 -7.58 -2.02
N SER A 39 1.38 -8.78 -2.58
CA SER A 39 0.79 -9.22 -3.85
C SER A 39 -0.74 -9.17 -3.85
N GLU A 40 -1.35 -9.67 -2.78
CA GLU A 40 -2.79 -9.79 -2.62
C GLU A 40 -3.42 -8.42 -2.35
N ARG A 41 -2.74 -7.56 -1.57
CA ARG A 41 -3.31 -6.27 -1.14
C ARG A 41 -3.13 -5.14 -2.12
N SER A 42 -2.14 -5.22 -3.01
CA SER A 42 -1.84 -4.14 -3.94
C SER A 42 -3.03 -3.78 -4.81
N LEU A 43 -3.82 -4.78 -5.24
CA LEU A 43 -5.01 -4.54 -6.06
C LEU A 43 -6.10 -3.83 -5.26
N MET A 44 -6.42 -4.36 -4.07
CA MET A 44 -7.44 -3.80 -3.20
C MET A 44 -7.12 -2.34 -2.82
N LEU A 45 -5.88 -2.06 -2.41
CA LEU A 45 -5.46 -0.73 -2.02
C LEU A 45 -5.43 0.25 -3.20
N THR A 46 -5.07 -0.21 -4.39
CA THR A 46 -5.16 0.59 -5.62
C THR A 46 -6.61 1.02 -5.89
N LEU A 47 -7.56 0.09 -5.77
CA LEU A 47 -8.99 0.38 -5.97
C LEU A 47 -9.53 1.36 -4.93
N ILE A 48 -9.20 1.19 -3.65
CA ILE A 48 -9.60 2.11 -2.57
C ILE A 48 -9.07 3.52 -2.83
N PHE A 49 -7.81 3.63 -3.26
CA PHE A 49 -7.21 4.92 -3.53
C PHE A 49 -7.90 5.61 -4.71
N HIS A 50 -8.17 4.90 -5.81
CA HIS A 50 -8.93 5.45 -6.94
C HIS A 50 -10.34 5.89 -6.58
N ALA A 51 -10.99 5.21 -5.63
CA ALA A 51 -12.29 5.64 -5.11
C ALA A 51 -12.23 6.89 -4.22
N SER A 52 -11.04 7.26 -3.73
CA SER A 52 -10.84 8.41 -2.83
C SER A 52 -10.33 9.67 -3.56
N LEU A 53 -10.04 9.57 -4.86
CA LEU A 53 -9.62 10.66 -5.74
C LEU A 53 -10.82 11.42 -6.32
#